data_AF-A0A849X309-F1
#
_entry.id   AF-A0A849X309-F1
#
_cell.length_a   1.000
_cell.length_b   1.000
_cell.length_c   1.000
_cell.angle_alpha   90.00
_cell.angle_beta   90.00
_cell.angle_gamma   90.00
#
_symmetry.space_group_name_H-M   'P 1'
#
loop_
_entity.id
_entity.type
_entity.pdbx_description
1 polymer ?
#
loop_
_entity_poly.entity_id
_entity_poly.type
_entity_poly.pdbx_seq_one_letter_code
_entity_poly.pdbx_strand_id
1 'polypeptide(L)'
;MRRIILLLLALAIPSLARANEVDTAKKQLDIVIANLEFVKKEGLHLMDEGRLYILQDAALKVSKFIQDRGLANTVTMNAYQQLIVKFRFSTQFFEFVRTKKTEAKIGETLDIVAKIRQERGFDDEPYTKILKSNLNQIKESLDQIAQASRTPDETRRRIRALTLDFGRAIAVADQGDRPKAFEQAIALHYKLKDLYGALQALVGDQNTFRFVLEVLGLNEFVAEYAQLEREVR
;
A
#
# COMPACT_ATOMS: atom_id res chain seq x y z
N MET A 1 27.35 53.58 -0.30
CA MET A 1 27.10 52.32 0.45
C MET A 1 25.60 52.12 0.71
N ARG A 2 24.77 51.85 -0.32
CA ARG A 2 23.31 51.60 -0.15
C ARG A 2 22.74 50.53 -1.10
N ARG A 3 23.57 49.81 -1.85
CA ARG A 3 23.14 48.85 -2.88
C ARG A 3 23.32 47.36 -2.54
N ILE A 4 23.82 47.04 -1.33
CA ILE A 4 24.13 45.65 -0.94
C ILE A 4 23.01 45.03 -0.06
N ILE A 5 22.11 45.84 0.50
CA ILE A 5 21.07 45.34 1.43
C ILE A 5 19.86 44.69 0.71
N LEU A 6 19.64 44.99 -0.58
CA LEU A 6 18.51 44.44 -1.34
C LEU A 6 18.75 43.02 -1.89
N LEU A 7 19.99 42.54 -1.93
CA LEU A 7 20.29 41.19 -2.44
C LEU A 7 20.05 40.08 -1.40
N LEU A 8 20.00 40.41 -0.11
CA LEU A 8 19.79 39.44 0.98
C LEU A 8 18.31 39.13 1.26
N LEU A 9 17.37 40.00 0.83
CA LEU A 9 15.94 39.74 1.00
C LEU A 9 15.37 38.74 -0.02
N ALA A 10 16.00 38.58 -1.19
CA ALA A 10 15.56 37.64 -2.22
C ALA A 10 15.90 36.17 -1.90
N LEU A 11 16.84 35.93 -0.99
CA LEU A 11 17.28 34.59 -0.59
C LEU A 11 16.46 33.98 0.55
N ALA A 12 15.59 34.77 1.20
CA ALA A 12 14.76 34.33 2.33
C ALA A 12 13.33 33.91 1.92
N ILE A 13 12.92 34.14 0.67
CA ILE A 13 11.58 33.82 0.16
C ILE A 13 11.34 32.31 -0.08
N PRO A 14 12.32 31.47 -0.51
CA PRO A 14 12.03 30.07 -0.83
C PRO A 14 11.81 29.17 0.40
N SER A 15 12.16 29.61 1.62
CA SER A 15 11.94 28.82 2.84
C SER A 15 10.49 28.82 3.32
N LEU A 16 9.78 29.95 3.17
CA LEU A 16 8.36 30.09 3.56
C LEU A 16 7.42 29.30 2.64
N ALA A 17 7.69 29.27 1.33
CA ALA A 17 6.94 28.46 0.38
C ALA A 17 7.12 26.95 0.64
N ARG A 18 8.35 26.50 0.95
CA ARG A 18 8.64 25.10 1.29
C ARG A 18 8.00 24.62 2.60
N ALA A 19 7.97 25.47 3.63
CA ALA A 19 7.31 25.12 4.90
C ALA A 19 5.81 24.86 4.67
N ASN A 20 5.17 25.70 3.85
CA ASN A 20 3.76 25.55 3.50
C ASN A 20 3.48 24.26 2.69
N GLU A 21 4.39 23.85 1.81
CA GLU A 21 4.25 22.60 1.04
C GLU A 21 4.34 21.34 1.90
N VAL A 22 5.28 21.31 2.87
CA VAL A 22 5.43 20.17 3.79
C VAL A 22 4.20 20.01 4.66
N ASP A 23 3.71 21.11 5.25
CA ASP A 23 2.54 21.09 6.11
C ASP A 23 1.26 20.73 5.34
N THR A 24 1.11 21.24 4.11
CA THR A 24 0.00 20.87 3.23
C THR A 24 0.02 19.38 2.92
N ALA A 25 1.17 18.84 2.54
CA ALA A 25 1.32 17.42 2.22
C ALA A 25 1.01 16.53 3.42
N LYS A 26 1.52 16.87 4.61
CA LYS A 26 1.21 16.14 5.85
C LYS A 26 -0.28 16.19 6.16
N LYS A 27 -0.89 17.37 6.10
CA LYS A 27 -2.34 17.53 6.34
C LYS A 27 -3.18 16.70 5.38
N GLN A 28 -2.83 16.66 4.09
CA GLN A 28 -3.50 15.81 3.11
C GLN A 28 -3.40 14.32 3.48
N LEU A 29 -2.21 13.85 3.85
CA LEU A 29 -2.00 12.45 4.27
C LEU A 29 -2.75 12.12 5.56
N ASP A 30 -2.77 13.03 6.54
CA ASP A 30 -3.50 12.87 7.79
C ASP A 30 -5.01 12.75 7.55
N ILE A 31 -5.57 13.54 6.63
CA ILE A 31 -6.98 13.41 6.21
C ILE A 31 -7.23 12.05 5.57
N VAL A 32 -6.35 11.60 4.66
CA VAL A 32 -6.47 10.28 4.04
C VAL A 32 -6.46 9.16 5.09
N ILE A 33 -5.53 9.21 6.05
CA ILE A 33 -5.42 8.22 7.14
C ILE A 33 -6.69 8.21 7.98
N ALA A 34 -7.18 9.38 8.39
CA ALA A 34 -8.39 9.50 9.20
C ALA A 34 -9.64 8.99 8.46
N ASN A 35 -9.76 9.29 7.17
CA ASN A 35 -10.86 8.82 6.35
C ASN A 35 -10.82 7.30 6.17
N LEU A 36 -9.67 6.69 5.93
CA LEU A 36 -9.54 5.23 5.85
C LEU A 36 -9.87 4.56 7.19
N GLU A 37 -9.47 5.15 8.31
CA GLU A 37 -9.83 4.66 9.65
C GLU A 37 -11.34 4.74 9.89
N PHE A 38 -11.99 5.82 9.44
CA PHE A 38 -13.44 5.94 9.49
C PHE A 38 -14.13 4.85 8.66
N VAL A 39 -13.70 4.64 7.41
CA VAL A 39 -14.26 3.59 6.53
C VAL A 39 -14.09 2.21 7.16
N LYS A 40 -12.96 1.95 7.82
CA LYS A 40 -12.72 0.70 8.56
C LYS A 40 -13.72 0.49 9.70
N LYS A 41 -14.03 1.54 10.48
CA LYS A 41 -14.92 1.47 11.65
C LYS A 41 -16.39 1.24 11.30
N GLU A 42 -16.83 1.56 10.08
CA GLU A 42 -18.21 1.37 9.65
C GLU A 42 -18.61 -0.11 9.38
N GLY A 43 -17.73 -1.06 9.71
CA GLY A 43 -18.08 -2.49 9.77
C GLY A 43 -17.79 -3.24 8.48
N LEU A 44 -16.51 -3.35 8.14
CA LEU A 44 -16.05 -4.14 7.00
C LEU A 44 -15.74 -5.59 7.40
N HIS A 45 -15.81 -6.50 6.42
CA HIS A 45 -15.26 -7.84 6.62
C HIS A 45 -13.74 -7.76 6.75
N LEU A 46 -13.16 -8.67 7.55
CA LEU A 46 -11.71 -8.73 7.80
C LEU A 46 -10.86 -8.75 6.52
N MET A 47 -11.35 -9.37 5.45
CA MET A 47 -10.68 -9.40 4.14
C MET A 47 -10.53 -8.00 3.53
N ASP A 48 -11.54 -7.16 3.69
CA ASP A 48 -11.55 -5.78 3.22
C ASP A 48 -10.73 -4.86 4.14
N GLU A 49 -10.64 -5.20 5.43
CA GLU A 49 -9.74 -4.51 6.37
C GLU A 49 -8.27 -4.62 5.97
N GLY A 50 -7.83 -5.77 5.42
CA GLY A 50 -6.47 -5.94 4.93
C GLY A 50 -6.13 -4.91 3.83
N ARG A 51 -7.06 -4.67 2.92
CA ARG A 51 -6.88 -3.69 1.83
C ARG A 51 -6.81 -2.26 2.36
N LEU A 52 -7.72 -1.87 3.25
CA LEU A 52 -7.64 -0.55 3.90
C LEU A 52 -6.35 -0.39 4.71
N TYR A 53 -5.93 -1.44 5.41
CA TYR A 53 -4.69 -1.42 6.18
C TYR A 53 -3.49 -1.11 5.30
N ILE A 54 -3.36 -1.76 4.14
CA ILE A 54 -2.27 -1.50 3.19
C ILE A 54 -2.29 -0.07 2.62
N LEU A 55 -3.47 0.48 2.37
CA LEU A 55 -3.64 1.86 1.90
C LEU A 55 -3.27 2.87 2.99
N GLN A 56 -3.67 2.59 4.24
CA GLN A 56 -3.34 3.42 5.39
C GLN A 56 -1.85 3.38 5.71
N ASP A 57 -1.24 2.20 5.72
CA ASP A 57 0.21 2.02 5.91
C ASP A 57 1.02 2.76 4.85
N ALA A 58 0.57 2.75 3.58
CA ALA A 58 1.21 3.53 2.53
C ALA A 58 1.18 5.03 2.83
N ALA A 59 0.04 5.58 3.26
CA ALA A 59 -0.08 7.00 3.61
C ALA A 59 0.79 7.36 4.83
N LEU A 60 0.80 6.50 5.86
CA LEU A 60 1.64 6.66 7.04
C LEU A 60 3.14 6.64 6.70
N LYS A 61 3.58 5.72 5.83
CA LYS A 61 4.97 5.65 5.37
C LYS A 61 5.40 6.91 4.65
N VAL A 62 4.55 7.46 3.77
CA VAL A 62 4.82 8.73 3.11
C VAL A 62 4.94 9.86 4.14
N SER A 63 3.96 9.99 5.05
CA SER A 63 3.97 11.03 6.09
C SER A 63 5.25 10.97 6.95
N LYS A 64 5.65 9.76 7.36
CA LYS A 64 6.89 9.51 8.10
C LYS A 64 8.12 9.92 7.30
N PHE A 65 8.23 9.54 6.02
CA PHE A 65 9.40 9.91 5.22
C PHE A 65 9.48 11.40 4.91
N ILE A 66 8.35 12.10 4.78
CA ILE A 66 8.36 13.57 4.71
C ILE A 66 8.97 14.15 5.97
N GLN A 67 8.56 13.66 7.14
CA GLN A 67 9.09 14.13 8.43
C GLN A 67 10.59 13.81 8.59
N ASP A 68 10.99 12.58 8.25
CA ASP A 68 12.36 12.10 8.50
C ASP A 68 13.36 12.60 7.44
N ARG A 69 12.91 12.85 6.20
CA ARG A 69 13.79 13.04 5.03
C ARG A 69 13.44 14.21 4.12
N GLY A 70 12.26 14.81 4.29
CA GLY A 70 11.74 15.87 3.42
C GLY A 70 11.07 15.36 2.14
N LEU A 71 10.38 16.27 1.45
CA LEU A 71 9.54 15.98 0.27
C LEU A 71 10.33 15.49 -0.95
N ALA A 72 11.46 16.14 -1.25
CA ALA A 72 12.23 15.88 -2.47
C ALA A 72 13.19 14.68 -2.35
N ASN A 73 13.18 13.96 -1.24
CA ASN A 73 14.03 12.79 -1.07
C ASN A 73 13.55 11.63 -1.95
N THR A 74 14.47 10.92 -2.60
CA THR A 74 14.14 9.79 -3.48
C THR A 74 13.31 8.71 -2.78
N VAL A 75 13.55 8.44 -1.50
CA VAL A 75 12.78 7.45 -0.74
C VAL A 75 11.36 7.94 -0.47
N THR A 76 11.19 9.22 -0.16
CA THR A 76 9.87 9.85 -0.02
C THR A 76 9.11 9.81 -1.35
N MET A 77 9.78 10.12 -2.46
CA MET A 77 9.17 10.09 -3.80
C MET A 77 8.75 8.67 -4.19
N ASN A 78 9.60 7.66 -3.96
CA ASN A 78 9.23 6.26 -4.19
C ASN A 78 8.01 5.85 -3.35
N ALA A 79 7.93 6.28 -2.08
CA ALA A 79 6.78 5.99 -1.24
C ALA A 79 5.49 6.66 -1.76
N TYR A 80 5.55 7.89 -2.25
CA TYR A 80 4.41 8.53 -2.92
C TYR A 80 3.97 7.77 -4.16
N GLN A 81 4.92 7.31 -4.99
CA GLN A 81 4.60 6.54 -6.18
C GLN A 81 3.86 5.24 -5.81
N GLN A 82 4.33 4.52 -4.80
CA GLN A 82 3.66 3.33 -4.28
C GLN A 82 2.26 3.64 -3.71
N LEU A 83 2.09 4.76 -3.00
CA LEU A 83 0.80 5.22 -2.52
C LEU A 83 -0.18 5.42 -3.70
N ILE A 84 0.21 6.19 -4.71
CA ILE A 84 -0.61 6.51 -5.87
C ILE A 84 -1.02 5.24 -6.63
N VAL A 85 -0.07 4.33 -6.87
CA VAL A 85 -0.33 3.06 -7.54
C VAL A 85 -1.37 2.25 -6.77
N LYS A 86 -1.19 2.09 -5.45
CA LYS A 86 -2.14 1.35 -4.60
C LYS A 86 -3.54 1.96 -4.65
N PHE A 87 -3.67 3.28 -4.62
CA PHE A 87 -4.98 3.92 -4.72
C PHE A 87 -5.63 3.77 -6.10
N ARG A 88 -4.84 3.90 -7.17
CA ARG A 88 -5.31 3.73 -8.55
C ARG A 88 -5.94 2.35 -8.77
N PHE A 89 -5.28 1.33 -8.23
CA PHE A 89 -5.75 -0.05 -8.23
C PHE A 89 -6.59 -0.37 -7.00
N SER A 90 -7.33 0.57 -6.43
CA SER A 90 -8.33 0.25 -5.43
C SER A 90 -9.70 0.81 -5.82
N THR A 91 -9.88 1.17 -7.10
CA THR A 91 -11.11 1.79 -7.58
C THR A 91 -12.30 0.84 -7.40
N GLN A 92 -12.17 -0.41 -7.89
CA GLN A 92 -13.22 -1.42 -7.71
C GLN A 92 -13.43 -1.78 -6.24
N PHE A 93 -12.34 -1.85 -5.47
CA PHE A 93 -12.43 -2.03 -4.02
C PHE A 93 -13.26 -0.92 -3.36
N PHE A 94 -13.00 0.35 -3.70
CA PHE A 94 -13.70 1.48 -3.12
C PHE A 94 -15.16 1.58 -3.56
N GLU A 95 -15.51 1.09 -4.76
CA GLU A 95 -16.91 0.91 -5.16
C GLU A 95 -17.60 -0.17 -4.32
N PHE A 96 -16.92 -1.29 -4.10
CA PHE A 96 -17.44 -2.41 -3.31
C PHE A 96 -17.70 -2.05 -1.85
N VAL A 97 -16.79 -1.31 -1.20
CA VAL A 97 -16.96 -0.89 0.21
C VAL A 97 -17.71 0.45 0.37
N ARG A 98 -18.21 1.01 -0.74
CA ARG A 98 -18.96 2.27 -0.70
C ARG A 98 -20.33 2.04 -0.09
N THR A 99 -20.65 2.86 0.91
CA THR A 99 -21.98 2.93 1.52
C THR A 99 -22.40 4.39 1.60
N LYS A 100 -23.68 4.64 1.89
CA LYS A 100 -24.19 6.01 2.13
C LYS A 100 -23.40 6.76 3.21
N LYS A 101 -22.82 6.05 4.18
CA LYS A 101 -22.04 6.66 5.27
C LYS A 101 -20.57 6.90 4.90
N THR A 102 -19.99 6.03 4.08
CA THR A 102 -18.57 6.05 3.73
C THR A 102 -18.28 6.81 2.44
N GLU A 103 -19.29 7.06 1.60
CA GLU A 103 -19.16 7.69 0.27
C GLU A 103 -18.37 9.01 0.30
N ALA A 104 -18.77 9.97 1.15
CA ALA A 104 -18.09 11.26 1.22
C ALA A 104 -16.61 11.13 1.61
N LYS A 105 -16.30 10.18 2.51
CA LYS A 105 -14.94 9.95 3.01
C LYS A 105 -14.07 9.27 1.97
N ILE A 106 -14.62 8.30 1.24
CA ILE A 106 -13.97 7.65 0.10
C ILE A 106 -13.72 8.68 -1.01
N GLY A 107 -14.71 9.52 -1.33
CA GLY A 107 -14.57 10.60 -2.32
C GLY A 107 -13.45 11.57 -1.98
N GLU A 108 -13.46 12.13 -0.77
CA GLU A 108 -12.42 13.05 -0.29
C GLU A 108 -11.03 12.40 -0.33
N THR A 109 -10.91 11.13 0.05
CA THR A 109 -9.65 10.39 -0.02
C THR A 109 -9.15 10.26 -1.47
N LEU A 110 -10.02 9.89 -2.41
CA LEU A 110 -9.65 9.72 -3.82
C LEU A 110 -9.23 11.06 -4.45
N ASP A 111 -9.95 12.15 -4.14
CA ASP A 111 -9.64 13.49 -4.61
C ASP A 111 -8.27 13.97 -4.11
N ILE A 112 -7.96 13.74 -2.83
CA ILE A 112 -6.64 14.09 -2.27
C ILE A 112 -5.53 13.32 -2.98
N VAL A 113 -5.69 12.02 -3.19
CA VAL A 113 -4.66 11.20 -3.85
C VAL A 113 -4.50 11.59 -5.32
N ALA A 114 -5.60 11.92 -6.02
CA ALA A 114 -5.55 12.43 -7.38
C ALA A 114 -4.79 13.76 -7.46
N LYS A 115 -5.03 14.67 -6.51
CA LYS A 115 -4.29 15.93 -6.39
C LYS A 115 -2.81 15.70 -6.12
N ILE A 116 -2.46 14.82 -5.18
CA ILE A 116 -1.07 14.43 -4.90
C ILE A 116 -0.38 13.90 -6.17
N ARG A 117 -1.05 13.02 -6.92
CA ARG A 117 -0.51 12.49 -8.19
C ARG A 117 -0.21 13.63 -9.18
N GLN A 118 -1.16 14.55 -9.36
CA GLN A 118 -1.00 15.68 -10.28
C GLN A 118 0.16 16.59 -9.87
N GLU A 119 0.25 16.95 -8.59
CA GLU A 119 1.29 17.85 -8.06
C GLU A 119 2.69 17.25 -8.13
N ARG A 120 2.82 15.92 -8.02
CA ARG A 120 4.11 15.24 -8.01
C ARG A 120 4.59 14.77 -9.38
N GLY A 121 3.72 14.82 -10.40
CA GLY A 121 4.08 14.43 -11.77
C GLY A 121 4.50 12.97 -11.89
N PHE A 122 3.92 12.07 -11.08
CA PHE A 122 4.23 10.65 -11.18
C PHE A 122 3.54 10.02 -12.39
N ASP A 123 4.37 9.47 -13.27
CA ASP A 123 3.97 8.59 -14.36
C ASP A 123 3.90 7.13 -13.92
N ASP A 124 3.34 6.30 -14.80
CA ASP A 124 3.12 4.87 -14.57
C ASP A 124 4.45 4.11 -14.37
N GLU A 125 4.63 3.56 -13.17
CA GLU A 125 5.70 2.62 -12.85
C GLU A 125 5.49 1.29 -13.60
N PRO A 126 6.54 0.58 -14.07
CA PRO A 126 6.37 -0.72 -14.72
C PRO A 126 5.65 -1.71 -13.81
N TYR A 127 4.49 -2.22 -14.25
CA TYR A 127 3.62 -3.12 -13.47
C TYR A 127 4.34 -4.30 -12.82
N THR A 128 5.33 -4.86 -13.51
CA THR A 128 6.12 -5.99 -13.02
C THR A 128 6.97 -5.63 -11.81
N LYS A 129 7.44 -4.37 -11.68
CA LYS A 129 8.16 -3.88 -10.49
C LYS A 129 7.23 -3.78 -9.28
N ILE A 130 6.02 -3.26 -9.48
CA ILE A 130 5.00 -3.18 -8.42
C ILE A 130 4.60 -4.58 -7.98
N LEU A 131 4.34 -5.48 -8.93
CA LEU A 131 4.00 -6.87 -8.63
C LEU A 131 5.12 -7.56 -7.85
N LYS A 132 6.38 -7.42 -8.29
CA LYS A 132 7.56 -7.93 -7.57
C LYS A 132 7.62 -7.39 -6.13
N SER A 133 7.43 -6.09 -5.97
CA SER A 133 7.42 -5.43 -4.64
C SER A 133 6.34 -6.01 -3.72
N ASN A 134 5.12 -6.20 -4.22
CA ASN A 134 4.05 -6.81 -3.44
C ASN A 134 4.32 -8.29 -3.11
N LEU A 135 4.83 -9.07 -4.07
CA LEU A 135 5.17 -10.48 -3.85
C LEU A 135 6.27 -10.64 -2.78
N ASN A 136 7.29 -9.77 -2.80
CA ASN A 136 8.33 -9.74 -1.76
C ASN A 136 7.73 -9.43 -0.39
N GLN A 137 6.89 -8.39 -0.28
CA GLN A 137 6.24 -8.03 0.98
C GLN A 137 5.36 -9.17 1.51
N ILE A 138 4.55 -9.82 0.67
CA ILE A 138 3.74 -10.98 1.10
C ILE A 138 4.65 -12.09 1.62
N LYS A 139 5.73 -12.42 0.89
CA LYS A 139 6.67 -13.46 1.31
C LYS A 139 7.29 -13.12 2.67
N GLU A 140 7.74 -11.88 2.86
CA GLU A 140 8.29 -11.41 4.14
C GLU A 140 7.28 -11.53 5.28
N SER A 141 6.04 -11.07 5.09
CA SER A 141 4.98 -11.18 6.10
C SER A 141 4.66 -12.65 6.43
N LEU A 142 4.63 -13.54 5.43
CA LEU A 142 4.47 -14.98 5.64
C LEU A 142 5.63 -15.60 6.43
N ASP A 143 6.87 -15.20 6.13
CA ASP A 143 8.05 -15.65 6.86
C ASP A 143 7.98 -15.20 8.34
N GLN A 144 7.51 -13.97 8.61
CA GLN A 144 7.29 -13.48 9.97
C GLN A 144 6.20 -14.28 10.69
N ILE A 145 5.07 -14.57 10.02
CA ILE A 145 4.00 -15.43 10.56
C ILE A 145 4.55 -16.83 10.87
N ALA A 146 5.34 -17.42 9.97
CA ALA A 146 5.89 -18.75 10.17
C ALA A 146 6.93 -18.83 11.31
N GLN A 147 7.56 -17.70 11.66
CA GLN A 147 8.50 -17.61 12.78
C GLN A 147 7.83 -17.32 14.12
N ALA A 148 6.57 -16.86 14.12
CA ALA A 148 5.85 -16.56 15.35
C ALA A 148 5.59 -17.84 16.18
N SER A 149 5.85 -17.76 17.48
CA SER A 149 5.78 -18.90 18.40
C SER A 149 4.39 -19.53 18.51
N ARG A 150 3.35 -18.74 18.27
CA ARG A 150 1.93 -19.16 18.35
C ARG A 150 1.40 -19.77 17.05
N THR A 151 2.18 -19.75 15.97
CA THR A 151 1.73 -20.30 14.69
C THR A 151 1.72 -21.83 14.73
N PRO A 152 0.57 -22.49 14.47
CA PRO A 152 0.48 -23.95 14.42
C PRO A 152 1.45 -24.54 13.40
N ASP A 153 2.01 -25.73 13.70
CA ASP A 153 2.99 -26.38 12.83
C ASP A 153 2.43 -26.67 11.43
N GLU A 154 1.14 -27.00 11.34
CA GLU A 154 0.46 -27.18 10.06
C GLU A 154 0.46 -25.89 9.23
N THR A 155 0.10 -24.75 9.83
CA THR A 155 0.16 -23.45 9.16
C THR A 155 1.60 -23.13 8.72
N ARG A 156 2.61 -23.38 9.56
CA ARG A 156 4.02 -23.18 9.18
C ARG A 156 4.43 -24.04 7.99
N ARG A 157 4.03 -25.31 7.95
CA ARG A 157 4.31 -26.21 6.81
C ARG A 157 3.67 -25.69 5.54
N ARG A 158 2.39 -25.29 5.59
CA ARG A 158 1.67 -24.73 4.44
C ARG A 158 2.31 -23.44 3.94
N ILE A 159 2.77 -22.56 4.84
CA ILE A 159 3.52 -21.35 4.46
C ILE A 159 4.83 -21.73 3.75
N ARG A 160 5.63 -22.63 4.34
CA ARG A 160 6.92 -23.06 3.75
C ARG A 160 6.77 -23.72 2.38
N ALA A 161 5.65 -24.38 2.12
CA ALA A 161 5.36 -24.97 0.82
C ALA A 161 5.26 -23.91 -0.29
N LEU A 162 4.88 -22.67 0.03
CA LEU A 162 4.76 -21.57 -0.92
C LEU A 162 6.11 -20.92 -1.28
N THR A 163 7.19 -21.18 -0.53
CA THR A 163 8.48 -20.47 -0.69
C THR A 163 9.03 -20.55 -2.11
N LEU A 164 8.99 -21.74 -2.73
CA LEU A 164 9.49 -21.92 -4.09
C LEU A 164 8.61 -21.21 -5.13
N ASP A 165 7.29 -21.22 -4.94
CA ASP A 165 6.35 -20.55 -5.84
C ASP A 165 6.53 -19.03 -5.81
N PHE A 166 6.70 -18.44 -4.61
CA PHE A 166 7.09 -17.05 -4.47
C PHE A 166 8.41 -16.75 -5.17
N GLY A 167 9.44 -17.57 -4.96
CA GLY A 167 10.75 -17.39 -5.59
C GLY A 167 10.66 -17.35 -7.11
N ARG A 168 9.87 -18.23 -7.72
CA ARG A 168 9.62 -18.24 -9.17
C ARG A 168 8.86 -17.01 -9.63
N ALA A 169 7.75 -16.66 -8.97
CA ALA A 169 6.93 -15.51 -9.35
C ALA A 169 7.73 -14.19 -9.27
N ILE A 170 8.53 -14.02 -8.22
CA ILE A 170 9.42 -12.86 -8.03
C ILE A 170 10.48 -12.82 -9.13
N ALA A 171 11.12 -13.94 -9.46
CA ALA A 171 12.14 -14.01 -10.50
C ALA A 171 11.57 -13.66 -11.89
N VAL A 172 10.39 -14.16 -12.22
CA VAL A 172 9.72 -13.84 -13.49
C VAL A 172 9.31 -12.36 -13.55
N ALA A 173 8.78 -11.82 -12.45
CA ALA A 173 8.45 -10.39 -12.38
C ALA A 173 9.71 -9.51 -12.54
N ASP A 174 10.85 -9.92 -12.00
CA ASP A 174 12.13 -9.20 -12.13
C ASP A 174 12.65 -9.14 -13.57
N GLN A 175 12.38 -10.18 -14.37
CA GLN A 175 12.73 -10.22 -15.80
C GLN A 175 11.88 -9.25 -16.65
N GLY A 176 10.80 -8.70 -16.10
CA GLY A 176 9.89 -7.81 -16.82
C GLY A 176 8.95 -8.50 -17.80
N ASP A 177 8.89 -9.84 -17.81
CA ASP A 177 7.95 -10.62 -18.63
C ASP A 177 6.55 -10.51 -18.02
N ARG A 178 5.80 -9.51 -18.50
CA ARG A 178 4.49 -9.15 -17.96
C ARG A 178 3.49 -10.32 -18.01
N PRO A 179 3.24 -10.98 -19.17
CA PRO A 179 2.28 -12.10 -19.22
C PRO A 179 2.62 -13.23 -18.25
N LYS A 180 3.89 -13.69 -18.22
CA LYS A 180 4.29 -14.78 -17.34
C LYS A 180 4.25 -14.38 -15.86
N ALA A 181 4.61 -13.13 -15.54
CA ALA A 181 4.56 -12.65 -14.16
C ALA A 181 3.11 -12.67 -13.63
N PHE A 182 2.14 -12.29 -14.46
CA PHE A 182 0.73 -12.35 -14.10
C PHE A 182 0.21 -13.79 -13.96
N GLU A 183 0.57 -14.68 -14.88
CA GLU A 183 0.20 -16.11 -14.78
C GLU A 183 0.67 -16.73 -13.46
N GLN A 184 1.95 -16.48 -13.09
CA GLN A 184 2.50 -16.97 -11.81
C GLN A 184 1.81 -16.33 -10.60
N ALA A 185 1.51 -15.03 -10.68
CA ALA A 185 0.85 -14.30 -9.61
C ALA A 185 -0.60 -14.77 -9.39
N ILE A 186 -1.34 -15.10 -10.45
CA ILE A 186 -2.68 -15.68 -10.37
C ILE A 186 -2.64 -17.04 -9.68
N ALA A 187 -1.72 -17.92 -10.09
CA ALA A 187 -1.58 -19.24 -9.46
C ALA A 187 -1.26 -19.11 -7.96
N LEU A 188 -0.40 -18.15 -7.60
CA LEU A 188 -0.05 -17.88 -6.21
C LEU A 188 -1.22 -17.27 -5.43
N HIS A 189 -2.03 -16.42 -6.05
CA HIS A 189 -3.20 -15.80 -5.44
C HIS A 189 -4.17 -16.85 -4.89
N TYR A 190 -4.51 -17.88 -5.68
CA TYR A 190 -5.40 -18.95 -5.24
C TYR A 190 -4.80 -19.80 -4.13
N LYS A 191 -3.51 -20.15 -4.22
CA LYS A 191 -2.79 -20.86 -3.15
C LYS A 191 -2.80 -20.07 -1.83
N LEU A 192 -2.71 -18.74 -1.90
CA LEU A 192 -2.84 -17.87 -0.74
C LEU A 192 -4.27 -17.84 -0.20
N LYS A 193 -5.30 -17.76 -1.06
CA LYS A 193 -6.71 -17.84 -0.65
C LYS A 193 -6.99 -19.13 0.13
N ASP A 194 -6.43 -20.26 -0.28
CA ASP A 194 -6.58 -21.53 0.44
C ASP A 194 -6.00 -21.47 1.87
N LEU A 195 -5.00 -20.61 2.10
CA LEU A 195 -4.37 -20.43 3.41
C LEU A 195 -5.16 -19.48 4.32
N TYR A 196 -6.10 -18.68 3.78
CA TYR A 196 -6.77 -17.60 4.51
C TYR A 196 -7.44 -18.06 5.80
N GLY A 197 -8.18 -19.18 5.78
CA GLY A 197 -8.82 -19.70 7.00
C GLY A 197 -7.82 -19.99 8.12
N ALA A 198 -6.63 -20.50 7.78
CA ALA A 198 -5.57 -20.75 8.74
C ALA A 198 -4.91 -19.44 9.23
N LEU A 199 -4.79 -18.42 8.38
CA LEU A 199 -4.26 -17.11 8.77
C LEU A 199 -5.24 -16.35 9.68
N GLN A 200 -6.54 -16.42 9.38
CA GLN A 200 -7.58 -15.78 10.19
C GLN A 200 -7.63 -16.33 11.62
N ALA A 201 -7.32 -17.61 11.81
CA ALA A 201 -7.22 -18.20 13.15
C ALA A 201 -6.08 -17.59 14.01
N LEU A 202 -5.13 -16.86 13.40
CA LEU A 202 -3.98 -16.23 14.08
C LEU A 202 -4.24 -14.78 14.52
N VAL A 203 -5.41 -14.22 14.22
CA VAL A 203 -5.77 -12.81 14.48
C VAL A 203 -5.73 -12.44 15.97
N GLY A 204 -5.84 -13.42 16.87
CA GLY A 204 -5.77 -13.20 18.33
C GLY A 204 -4.40 -12.74 18.85
N ASP A 205 -3.34 -12.82 18.04
CA ASP A 205 -2.00 -12.34 18.40
C ASP A 205 -1.71 -11.00 17.70
N GLN A 206 -1.59 -9.90 18.46
CA GLN A 206 -1.46 -8.55 17.88
C GLN A 206 -0.25 -8.39 16.93
N ASN A 207 0.86 -9.06 17.22
CA ASN A 207 2.05 -8.99 16.39
C ASN A 207 1.85 -9.74 15.06
N THR A 208 1.25 -10.92 15.12
CA THR A 208 0.93 -11.72 13.94
C THR A 208 -0.20 -11.12 13.11
N PHE A 209 -1.16 -10.46 13.77
CA PHE A 209 -2.33 -9.86 13.13
C PHE A 209 -1.97 -8.87 12.04
N ARG A 210 -0.99 -8.00 12.27
CA ARG A 210 -0.50 -7.05 11.26
C ARG A 210 -0.03 -7.78 10.00
N PHE A 211 0.79 -8.81 10.16
CA PHE A 211 1.30 -9.57 9.02
C PHE A 211 0.19 -10.33 8.29
N VAL A 212 -0.82 -10.81 9.01
CA VAL A 212 -2.03 -11.40 8.39
C VAL A 212 -2.74 -10.36 7.52
N LEU A 213 -3.01 -9.17 8.06
CA LEU A 213 -3.63 -8.09 7.27
C LEU A 213 -2.80 -7.71 6.04
N GLU A 214 -1.47 -7.71 6.15
CA GLU A 214 -0.57 -7.44 5.04
C GLU A 214 -0.70 -8.49 3.94
N VAL A 215 -0.65 -9.78 4.29
CA VAL A 215 -0.82 -10.88 3.34
C VAL A 215 -2.16 -10.79 2.63
N LEU A 216 -3.25 -10.60 3.38
CA LEU A 216 -4.60 -10.51 2.81
C LEU A 216 -4.72 -9.30 1.86
N GLY A 217 -4.33 -8.11 2.33
CA GLY A 217 -4.47 -6.88 1.55
C GLY A 217 -3.60 -6.83 0.30
N LEU A 218 -2.35 -7.31 0.38
CA LEU A 218 -1.44 -7.36 -0.76
C LEU A 218 -1.83 -8.44 -1.77
N ASN A 219 -2.39 -9.57 -1.34
CA ASN A 219 -2.88 -10.59 -2.27
C ASN A 219 -4.10 -10.10 -3.06
N GLU A 220 -4.97 -9.28 -2.45
CA GLU A 220 -6.04 -8.59 -3.18
C GLU A 220 -5.47 -7.61 -4.22
N PHE A 221 -4.30 -6.99 -3.97
CA PHE A 221 -3.66 -6.10 -4.95
C PHE A 221 -3.16 -6.92 -6.14
N VAL A 222 -2.58 -8.08 -5.86
CA VAL A 222 -2.15 -9.02 -6.89
C VAL A 222 -3.34 -9.43 -7.77
N ALA A 223 -4.49 -9.75 -7.19
CA ALA A 223 -5.71 -10.10 -7.92
C ALA A 223 -6.17 -8.97 -8.86
N GLU A 224 -6.23 -7.74 -8.35
CA GLU A 224 -6.69 -6.58 -9.12
C GLU A 224 -5.69 -6.20 -10.22
N TYR A 225 -4.38 -6.33 -9.99
CA TYR A 225 -3.37 -6.16 -11.03
C TYR A 225 -3.49 -7.21 -12.14
N ALA A 226 -3.80 -8.46 -11.74
CA ALA A 226 -4.02 -9.56 -12.65
C ALA A 226 -5.40 -9.53 -13.32
N GLN A 227 -6.22 -8.52 -13.04
CA GLN A 227 -7.57 -8.35 -13.58
C GLN A 227 -8.49 -9.54 -13.27
N LEU A 228 -8.28 -10.19 -12.13
CA LEU A 228 -9.21 -11.23 -11.66
C LEU A 228 -10.52 -10.56 -11.22
N GLU A 229 -11.64 -11.07 -11.72
CA GLU A 229 -12.96 -10.61 -11.26
C GLU A 229 -13.09 -10.86 -9.75
N ARG A 230 -13.60 -9.86 -9.03
CA ARG A 230 -13.98 -10.06 -7.63
C ARG A 230 -15.19 -10.98 -7.58
N GLU A 231 -15.05 -12.10 -6.88
CA GLU A 231 -16.16 -13.00 -6.57
C GLU A 231 -17.25 -12.20 -5.84
N VAL A 232 -18.42 -12.05 -6.47
CA VAL A 232 -19.60 -11.44 -5.86
C VAL A 232 -20.04 -12.36 -4.71
N ARG A 233 -20.08 -11.81 -3.49
CA ARG A 233 -20.55 -12.53 -2.30
C ARG A 233 -22.06 -12.48 -2.17
#